data_AF-G8BXF3-F1
#
_entry.id   AF-G8BXF3-F1
#
_cell.length_a   1.000
_cell.length_b   1.000
_cell.length_c   1.000
_cell.angle_alpha   90.00
_cell.angle_beta   90.00
_cell.angle_gamma   90.00
#
_symmetry.space_group_name_H-M   'P 1'
#
loop_
_entity.id
_entity.type
_entity.pdbx_description
1 polymer ?
#
loop_
_entity_poly.entity_id
_entity_poly.type
_entity_poly.pdbx_seq_one_letter_code
_entity_poly.pdbx_strand_id
1 'polypeptide(L)'
;MTLADSIETNVIGPRDQFKEWTLKDWITVGCRIIIIFKYIVLQTILLGFRQCLIWLTEGRVYERGIRINNSIWRSIPILGSSCITLLPSLLGKLRSKLIPFLNNLIIMLQLLYQYHVVDMTFKNNNNVRIFITGQSDTLQLEENNQQMTSLLVANHRSLVDYFLINYLLQENSTNKLTKYDIFKNFRNIERLEYHKTNFICWGSISNFPFVKFFINIFYHDENVGISPIVLKENILQNGNQTFVIFPEVNIMSTELALVQRKINQEYSYTTKFYNVLYPRFKTFVNIIDVFANLKNVKRQKCTNIFENGKNKLNEKLVNIIGNVSKSHLRNNCTRNNNPQSVSTQGLNLGIDFLLKNKFISENSNDQSLNLRGVSNDEKKMKTIILNDNLYNITIVYYKLNYTEKGHDHMNGSLKLHKGYQLDQINPSLLQMLRPGRDNSSKENPPIIVIVHISKHDINTILSSKETSLEKWLENLWKEKDILIDSIENGINLN
;
A
#
# COMPACT_ATOMS: atom_id res chain seq x y z
N MET A 1 -4.09 -19.40 -5.45
CA MET A 1 -3.28 -18.97 -6.61
C MET A 1 -1.85 -19.37 -6.34
N THR A 2 -1.20 -20.14 -7.22
CA THR A 2 0.22 -20.44 -7.02
C THR A 2 1.04 -19.20 -7.38
N LEU A 3 2.20 -19.00 -6.75
CA LEU A 3 3.05 -17.83 -7.02
C LEU A 3 3.40 -17.70 -8.51
N ALA A 4 3.60 -18.83 -9.18
CA ALA A 4 3.90 -18.91 -10.59
C ALA A 4 2.79 -18.26 -11.43
N ASP A 5 1.52 -18.54 -11.12
CA ASP A 5 0.37 -17.98 -11.85
C ASP A 5 0.28 -16.45 -11.67
N SER A 6 0.60 -15.94 -10.47
CA SER A 6 0.60 -14.49 -10.20
C SER A 6 1.72 -13.76 -10.92
N ILE A 7 2.92 -14.36 -10.96
CA ILE A 7 4.05 -13.84 -11.74
C ILE A 7 3.74 -13.90 -13.24
N GLU A 8 3.18 -15.02 -13.70
CA GLU A 8 2.79 -15.20 -15.10
C GLU A 8 1.76 -14.15 -15.51
N THR A 9 0.77 -13.86 -14.67
CA THR A 9 -0.29 -12.89 -15.00
C THR A 9 0.19 -11.44 -14.92
N ASN A 10 0.83 -11.05 -13.81
CA ASN A 10 1.09 -9.64 -13.49
C ASN A 10 2.45 -9.13 -13.97
N VAL A 11 3.46 -10.00 -14.03
CA VAL A 11 4.81 -9.61 -14.44
C VAL A 11 4.99 -9.91 -15.91
N ILE A 12 4.76 -11.16 -16.31
CA ILE A 12 5.09 -11.70 -17.63
C ILE A 12 4.00 -11.31 -18.64
N GLY A 13 2.74 -11.66 -18.36
CA GLY A 13 1.59 -11.50 -19.26
C GLY A 13 1.29 -12.78 -20.07
N PRO A 14 0.23 -12.75 -20.91
CA PRO A 14 -0.24 -13.93 -21.63
C PRO A 14 0.80 -14.41 -22.66
N ARG A 15 1.07 -15.72 -22.70
CA ARG A 15 2.11 -16.30 -23.56
C ARG A 15 1.93 -16.04 -25.05
N ASP A 16 0.68 -15.93 -25.51
CA ASP A 16 0.39 -15.68 -26.93
C ASP A 16 0.92 -14.33 -27.41
N GLN A 17 1.05 -13.37 -26.50
CA GLN A 17 1.59 -12.05 -26.85
C GLN A 17 3.09 -12.07 -27.08
N PHE A 18 3.83 -13.05 -26.53
CA PHE A 18 5.28 -13.15 -26.78
C PHE A 18 5.62 -13.58 -28.21
N LYS A 19 4.67 -14.19 -28.92
CA LYS A 19 4.85 -14.51 -30.35
C LYS A 19 5.00 -13.24 -31.20
N GLU A 20 4.48 -12.10 -30.72
CA GLU A 20 4.56 -10.80 -31.39
C GLU A 20 5.86 -10.03 -31.08
N TRP A 21 6.70 -10.54 -30.18
CA TRP A 21 7.91 -9.86 -29.72
C TRP A 21 9.09 -10.13 -30.65
N THR A 22 9.74 -9.05 -31.08
CA THR A 22 11.00 -9.16 -31.81
C THR A 22 12.17 -9.36 -30.86
N LEU A 23 13.30 -9.87 -31.38
CA LEU A 23 14.55 -9.97 -30.60
C LEU A 23 14.99 -8.61 -30.01
N LYS A 24 14.74 -7.51 -30.75
CA LYS A 24 14.99 -6.14 -30.27
C LYS A 24 14.11 -5.76 -29.08
N ASP A 25 12.84 -6.17 -29.10
CA ASP A 25 11.90 -5.94 -27.99
C ASP A 25 12.42 -6.66 -26.72
N TRP A 26 12.81 -7.92 -26.86
CA TRP A 26 13.40 -8.72 -25.77
C TRP A 26 14.66 -8.12 -25.17
N ILE A 27 15.61 -7.68 -26.02
CA ILE A 27 16.85 -7.04 -25.56
C ILE A 27 16.51 -5.74 -24.81
N THR A 28 15.64 -4.91 -25.38
CA THR A 28 15.29 -3.61 -24.78
C THR A 28 14.60 -3.78 -23.43
N VAL A 29 13.59 -4.66 -23.36
CA VAL A 29 12.87 -4.96 -22.11
C VAL A 29 13.81 -5.60 -21.09
N GLY A 30 14.65 -6.55 -21.51
CA GLY A 30 15.68 -7.16 -20.66
C GLY A 30 16.62 -6.11 -20.04
N CYS A 31 17.13 -5.17 -20.85
CA CYS A 31 17.94 -4.05 -20.35
C CYS A 31 17.18 -3.19 -19.34
N ARG A 32 15.90 -2.85 -19.60
CA ARG A 32 15.06 -2.07 -18.69
C ARG A 32 14.85 -2.77 -17.34
N ILE A 33 14.59 -4.08 -17.35
CA ILE A 33 14.44 -4.89 -16.13
C ILE A 33 15.75 -4.93 -15.34
N ILE A 34 16.89 -5.12 -16.02
CA ILE A 34 18.21 -5.11 -15.36
C ILE A 34 18.44 -3.77 -14.67
N ILE A 35 18.03 -2.64 -15.27
CA ILE A 35 18.16 -1.34 -14.63
C ILE A 35 17.28 -1.25 -13.38
N ILE A 36 16.01 -1.66 -13.45
CA ILE A 36 15.09 -1.71 -12.29
C ILE A 36 15.67 -2.56 -11.17
N PHE A 37 16.17 -3.76 -11.50
CA PHE A 37 16.75 -4.69 -10.54
C PHE A 37 18.01 -4.12 -9.88
N LYS A 38 18.89 -3.45 -10.65
CA LYS A 38 20.08 -2.76 -10.11
C LYS A 38 19.72 -1.73 -9.04
N TYR A 39 18.66 -0.95 -9.23
CA TYR A 39 18.19 0.00 -8.20
C TYR A 39 17.79 -0.72 -6.91
N ILE A 40 17.01 -1.81 -7.01
CA ILE A 40 16.55 -2.56 -5.83
C ILE A 40 17.72 -3.18 -5.06
N VAL A 41 18.68 -3.78 -5.77
CA VAL A 41 19.89 -4.38 -5.16
C VAL A 41 20.75 -3.31 -4.50
N LEU A 42 21.06 -2.23 -5.21
CA LEU A 42 21.90 -1.14 -4.69
C LEU A 42 21.26 -0.51 -3.44
N GLN A 43 19.94 -0.26 -3.49
CA GLN A 43 19.19 0.26 -2.35
C GLN A 43 19.26 -0.67 -1.13
N THR A 44 19.14 -1.98 -1.36
CA THR A 44 19.18 -2.98 -0.29
C THR A 44 20.57 -3.05 0.35
N ILE A 45 21.63 -3.02 -0.46
CA ILE A 45 23.02 -2.98 0.02
C ILE A 45 23.26 -1.73 0.87
N LEU A 46 22.82 -0.56 0.40
CA LEU A 46 23.00 0.71 1.12
C LEU A 46 22.22 0.76 2.44
N LEU A 47 21.00 0.24 2.46
CA LEU A 47 20.22 0.12 3.70
C LEU A 47 20.89 -0.82 4.70
N GLY A 48 21.39 -1.97 4.23
CA GLY A 48 22.15 -2.91 5.06
C GLY A 48 23.44 -2.27 5.61
N PHE A 49 24.18 -1.54 4.76
CA PHE A 49 25.38 -0.83 5.16
C PHE A 49 25.10 0.27 6.18
N ARG A 50 24.05 1.08 5.95
CA ARG A 50 23.60 2.09 6.91
C ARG A 50 23.24 1.46 8.25
N GLN A 51 22.47 0.36 8.24
CA GLN A 51 22.05 -0.31 9.47
C GLN A 51 23.25 -0.88 10.24
N CYS A 52 24.24 -1.43 9.52
CA CYS A 52 25.50 -1.89 10.08
C CYS A 52 26.26 -0.72 10.75
N LEU A 53 26.33 0.43 10.10
CA LEU A 53 26.96 1.63 10.67
C LEU A 53 26.25 2.13 11.93
N ILE A 54 24.92 2.21 11.91
CA ILE A 54 24.13 2.60 13.10
C ILE A 54 24.41 1.64 14.25
N TRP A 55 24.42 0.33 13.97
CA TRP A 55 24.73 -0.69 14.97
C TRP A 55 26.15 -0.54 15.54
N LEU A 56 27.13 -0.18 14.71
CA LEU A 56 28.50 0.11 15.12
C LEU A 56 28.66 1.41 15.92
N THR A 57 27.81 2.41 15.69
CA THR A 57 27.92 3.73 16.34
C THR A 57 27.03 3.92 17.57
N GLU A 58 25.92 3.20 17.67
CA GLU A 58 24.90 3.40 18.72
C GLU A 58 24.51 2.10 19.45
N GLY A 59 25.00 0.94 19.00
CA GLY A 59 24.66 -0.35 19.59
C GLY A 59 25.48 -0.73 20.82
N ARG A 60 25.15 -1.86 21.45
CA ARG A 60 25.94 -2.45 22.55
C ARG A 60 27.39 -2.75 22.15
N VAL A 61 27.64 -2.95 20.86
CA VAL A 61 28.99 -3.16 20.29
C VAL A 61 29.82 -1.89 20.39
N TYR A 62 29.23 -0.72 20.15
CA TYR A 62 29.89 0.57 20.34
C TYR A 62 30.42 0.71 21.78
N GLU A 63 29.55 0.48 22.76
CA GLU A 63 29.90 0.61 24.18
C GLU A 63 30.99 -0.38 24.61
N ARG A 64 30.93 -1.62 24.11
CA ARG A 64 31.96 -2.64 24.38
C ARG A 64 33.27 -2.28 23.68
N GLY A 65 33.20 -1.83 22.43
CA GLY A 65 34.36 -1.41 21.64
C GLY A 65 35.10 -0.26 22.30
N ILE A 66 34.39 0.75 22.79
CA ILE A 66 34.99 1.87 23.55
C ILE A 66 35.60 1.38 24.86
N ARG A 67 34.92 0.50 25.61
CA ARG A 67 35.47 -0.05 26.86
C ARG A 67 36.77 -0.82 26.61
N ILE A 68 36.80 -1.67 25.59
CA ILE A 68 37.99 -2.44 25.20
C ILE A 68 39.11 -1.49 24.73
N ASN A 69 38.80 -0.52 23.87
CA ASN A 69 39.76 0.48 23.40
C ASN A 69 40.38 1.25 24.58
N ASN A 70 39.55 1.71 25.51
CA ASN A 70 40.02 2.40 26.72
C ASN A 70 40.89 1.48 27.59
N SER A 71 40.55 0.19 27.71
CA SER A 71 41.34 -0.77 28.48
C SER A 71 42.70 -1.07 27.84
N ILE A 72 42.77 -1.23 26.52
CA ILE A 72 44.00 -1.56 25.80
C ILE A 72 44.96 -0.38 25.83
N TRP A 73 44.48 0.81 25.48
CA TRP A 73 45.34 1.98 25.33
C TRP A 73 45.74 2.62 26.66
N ARG A 74 45.01 2.39 27.76
CA ARG A 74 45.47 2.76 29.12
C ARG A 74 46.73 2.01 29.55
N SER A 75 46.96 0.82 28.98
CA SER A 75 48.14 -0.01 29.29
C SER A 75 49.40 0.41 28.55
N ILE A 76 49.32 1.34 27.59
CA ILE A 76 50.46 1.80 26.77
C ILE A 76 50.81 3.24 27.16
N PRO A 77 51.91 3.48 27.89
CA PRO A 77 52.17 4.76 28.57
C PRO A 77 52.50 5.95 27.65
N ILE A 78 52.95 5.72 26.41
CA ILE A 78 53.45 6.81 25.53
C ILE A 78 52.47 7.14 24.39
N LEU A 79 51.89 6.13 23.74
CA LEU A 79 50.96 6.30 22.60
C LEU A 79 49.47 6.18 23.00
N GLY A 80 49.20 5.75 24.23
CA GLY A 80 47.86 5.42 24.70
C GLY A 80 46.89 6.59 24.69
N SER A 81 47.32 7.76 25.17
CA SER A 81 46.46 8.95 25.31
C SER A 81 45.87 9.43 23.97
N SER A 82 46.69 9.46 22.92
CA SER A 82 46.25 9.83 21.57
C SER A 82 45.29 8.79 20.98
N CYS A 83 45.61 7.49 21.10
CA CYS A 83 44.80 6.42 20.51
C CYS A 83 43.46 6.19 21.22
N ILE A 84 43.35 6.53 22.52
CA ILE A 84 42.06 6.54 23.24
C ILE A 84 41.05 7.46 22.54
N THR A 85 41.50 8.60 22.01
CA THR A 85 40.62 9.60 21.37
C THR A 85 40.34 9.31 19.90
N LEU A 86 41.17 8.51 19.22
CA LEU A 86 41.02 8.21 17.80
C LEU A 86 39.72 7.44 17.49
N LEU A 87 39.42 6.37 18.24
CA LEU A 87 38.23 5.55 17.98
C LEU A 87 36.92 6.33 18.22
N PRO A 88 36.73 7.05 19.34
CA PRO A 88 35.56 7.93 19.53
C PRO A 88 35.46 9.03 18.48
N SER A 89 36.58 9.65 18.08
CA SER A 89 36.60 10.68 17.02
C SER A 89 36.17 10.11 15.67
N LEU A 90 36.67 8.92 15.30
CA LEU A 90 36.31 8.24 14.06
C LEU A 90 34.83 7.84 14.04
N LEU A 91 34.32 7.27 15.13
CA LEU A 91 32.91 6.92 15.27
C LEU A 91 32.01 8.17 15.26
N GLY A 92 32.45 9.26 15.88
CA GLY A 92 31.77 10.56 15.81
C GLY A 92 31.71 11.11 14.38
N LYS A 93 32.79 10.98 13.60
CA LYS A 93 32.79 11.34 12.17
C LYS A 93 31.87 10.45 11.35
N LEU A 94 31.84 9.14 11.60
CA LEU A 94 30.92 8.21 10.93
C LEU A 94 29.46 8.62 11.20
N ARG A 95 29.13 8.90 12.45
CA ARG A 95 27.78 9.30 12.87
C ARG A 95 27.35 10.64 12.26
N SER A 96 28.22 11.65 12.28
CA SER A 96 27.87 13.01 11.86
C SER A 96 27.97 13.27 10.35
N LYS A 97 28.80 12.52 9.61
CA LYS A 97 29.00 12.72 8.17
C LYS A 97 28.55 11.54 7.32
N LEU A 98 28.97 10.32 7.66
CA LEU A 98 28.73 9.16 6.79
C LEU A 98 27.27 8.71 6.84
N ILE A 99 26.64 8.65 8.02
CA ILE A 99 25.23 8.26 8.14
C ILE A 99 24.30 9.24 7.40
N PRO A 100 24.40 10.57 7.58
CA PRO A 100 23.61 11.52 6.80
C PRO A 100 23.89 11.45 5.29
N PHE A 101 25.15 11.28 4.89
CA PHE A 101 25.51 11.08 3.47
C PHE A 101 24.82 9.85 2.87
N LEU A 102 24.81 8.72 3.59
CA LEU A 102 24.12 7.52 3.15
C LEU A 102 22.61 7.70 3.09
N ASN A 103 22.01 8.43 4.04
CA ASN A 103 20.59 8.77 3.98
C ASN A 103 20.26 9.60 2.73
N ASN A 104 21.06 10.61 2.42
CA ASN A 104 20.89 11.39 1.19
C ASN A 104 21.03 10.53 -0.07
N LEU A 105 21.98 9.58 -0.08
CA LEU A 105 22.16 8.63 -1.17
C LEU A 105 20.96 7.69 -1.35
N ILE A 106 20.41 7.19 -0.25
CA ILE A 106 19.21 6.35 -0.22
C ILE A 106 18.00 7.11 -0.77
N ILE A 107 17.80 8.37 -0.37
CA ILE A 107 16.70 9.22 -0.88
C ILE A 107 16.91 9.52 -2.37
N MET A 108 18.14 9.86 -2.77
CA MET A 108 18.48 10.15 -4.16
C MET A 108 18.17 8.95 -5.07
N LEU A 109 18.55 7.74 -4.65
CA LEU A 109 18.28 6.52 -5.41
C LEU A 109 16.80 6.21 -5.53
N GLN A 110 16.01 6.47 -4.48
CA GLN A 110 14.54 6.34 -4.54
C GLN A 110 13.94 7.29 -5.56
N LEU A 111 14.35 8.56 -5.55
CA LEU A 111 13.87 9.55 -6.51
C LEU A 111 14.28 9.18 -7.93
N LEU A 112 15.55 8.84 -8.15
CA LEU A 112 16.04 8.42 -9.46
C LEU A 112 15.30 7.18 -9.97
N TYR A 113 15.02 6.21 -9.09
CA TYR A 113 14.21 5.05 -9.44
C TYR A 113 12.80 5.45 -9.89
N GLN A 114 12.10 6.26 -9.10
CA GLN A 114 10.73 6.70 -9.44
C GLN A 114 10.71 7.45 -10.77
N TYR A 115 11.65 8.37 -10.99
CA TYR A 115 11.77 9.09 -12.26
C TYR A 115 12.11 8.14 -13.41
N HIS A 116 13.07 7.24 -13.24
CA HIS A 116 13.53 6.36 -14.32
C HIS A 116 12.46 5.36 -14.73
N VAL A 117 11.72 4.78 -13.77
CA VAL A 117 10.59 3.88 -14.08
C VAL A 117 9.50 4.62 -14.84
N VAL A 118 9.06 5.78 -14.35
CA VAL A 118 8.03 6.60 -15.01
C VAL A 118 8.45 7.01 -16.42
N ASP A 119 9.72 7.38 -16.59
CA ASP A 119 10.30 7.78 -17.87
C ASP A 119 10.33 6.62 -18.88
N MET A 120 10.68 5.41 -18.42
CA MET A 120 10.70 4.20 -19.26
C MET A 120 9.30 3.67 -19.61
N THR A 121 8.32 3.80 -18.72
CA THR A 121 6.98 3.22 -18.91
C THR A 121 6.01 4.17 -19.61
N PHE A 122 6.07 5.48 -19.33
CA PHE A 122 5.06 6.44 -19.79
C PHE A 122 5.63 7.56 -20.67
N LYS A 123 6.67 8.29 -20.22
CA LYS A 123 7.11 9.51 -20.95
C LYS A 123 7.83 9.22 -22.26
N ASN A 124 8.77 8.27 -22.26
CA ASN A 124 9.54 7.91 -23.46
C ASN A 124 8.99 6.65 -24.14
N ASN A 125 7.73 6.29 -23.88
CA ASN A 125 7.13 5.08 -24.41
C ASN A 125 5.86 5.35 -25.21
N ASN A 126 5.97 5.27 -26.52
CA ASN A 126 4.82 5.39 -27.42
C ASN A 126 3.84 4.21 -27.33
N ASN A 127 4.20 3.14 -26.60
CA ASN A 127 3.33 1.99 -26.38
C ASN A 127 2.14 2.32 -25.45
N VAL A 128 2.19 3.42 -24.70
CA VAL A 128 1.18 3.76 -23.71
C VAL A 128 0.62 5.14 -24.01
N ARG A 129 -0.71 5.25 -24.07
CA ARG A 129 -1.42 6.52 -24.21
C ARG A 129 -2.34 6.71 -23.02
N ILE A 130 -2.13 7.79 -22.27
CA ILE A 130 -2.92 8.12 -21.08
C ILE A 130 -3.95 9.18 -21.46
N PHE A 131 -5.21 8.92 -21.15
CA PHE A 131 -6.32 9.84 -21.31
C PHE A 131 -6.93 10.14 -19.94
N ILE A 132 -6.98 11.42 -19.59
CA ILE A 132 -7.70 11.89 -18.42
C ILE A 132 -9.10 12.27 -18.89
N THR A 133 -10.14 11.69 -18.29
CA THR A 133 -11.53 11.97 -18.70
C THR A 133 -11.87 13.45 -18.50
N GLY A 134 -12.67 14.04 -19.39
CA GLY A 134 -12.97 15.49 -19.37
C GLY A 134 -13.72 15.98 -18.12
N GLN A 135 -14.37 15.07 -17.39
CA GLN A 135 -15.04 15.35 -16.11
C GLN A 135 -14.12 15.15 -14.89
N SER A 136 -12.83 14.90 -15.09
CA SER A 136 -11.90 14.68 -13.98
C SER A 136 -11.57 15.98 -13.25
N ASP A 137 -11.52 15.89 -11.94
CA ASP A 137 -11.01 16.94 -11.08
C ASP A 137 -9.48 17.06 -11.14
N THR A 138 -8.97 18.26 -10.87
CA THR A 138 -7.53 18.54 -10.81
C THR A 138 -6.91 18.07 -9.49
N LEU A 139 -5.74 17.42 -9.52
CA LEU A 139 -5.03 17.02 -8.30
C LEU A 139 -4.38 18.24 -7.62
N GLN A 140 -5.07 18.82 -6.63
CA GLN A 140 -4.57 19.92 -5.80
C GLN A 140 -3.98 19.36 -4.51
N LEU A 141 -2.71 18.96 -4.58
CA LEU A 141 -1.98 18.32 -3.48
C LEU A 141 -0.96 19.23 -2.81
N GLU A 142 -0.82 20.45 -3.33
CA GLU A 142 0.15 21.45 -2.89
C GLU A 142 -0.59 22.74 -2.54
N GLU A 143 -0.23 23.34 -1.41
CA GLU A 143 -0.68 24.67 -0.98
C GLU A 143 0.57 25.51 -0.72
N ASN A 144 0.67 26.70 -1.34
CA ASN A 144 1.83 27.58 -1.22
C ASN A 144 3.17 26.89 -1.52
N ASN A 145 3.22 26.06 -2.58
CA ASN A 145 4.35 25.21 -2.97
C ASN A 145 4.78 24.15 -1.93
N GLN A 146 4.01 23.97 -0.87
CA GLN A 146 4.24 22.91 0.11
C GLN A 146 3.23 21.78 -0.12
N GLN A 147 3.74 20.56 -0.15
CA GLN A 147 2.89 19.37 -0.21
C GLN A 147 2.00 19.31 1.04
N MET A 148 0.71 19.02 0.85
CA MET A 148 -0.24 18.71 1.92
C MET A 148 -0.30 17.20 2.17
N THR A 149 -0.60 16.82 3.41
CA THR A 149 -0.96 15.43 3.74
C THR A 149 -2.27 15.09 3.07
N SER A 150 -2.22 14.18 2.09
CA SER A 150 -3.37 13.88 1.21
C SER A 150 -3.63 12.38 1.15
N LEU A 151 -4.88 11.98 0.94
CA LEU A 151 -5.28 10.58 0.77
C LEU A 151 -5.84 10.35 -0.63
N LEU A 152 -5.26 9.37 -1.32
CA LEU A 152 -5.67 8.89 -2.64
C LEU A 152 -6.22 7.47 -2.49
N VAL A 153 -7.41 7.24 -3.01
CA VAL A 153 -8.09 5.96 -3.01
C VAL A 153 -8.22 5.48 -4.45
N ALA A 154 -7.54 4.39 -4.79
CA ALA A 154 -7.53 3.86 -6.16
C ALA A 154 -8.06 2.43 -6.22
N ASN A 155 -8.65 2.05 -7.35
CA ASN A 155 -8.86 0.63 -7.67
C ASN A 155 -7.51 0.00 -8.06
N HIS A 156 -7.38 -1.33 -7.95
CA HIS A 156 -6.13 -2.03 -8.24
C HIS A 156 -6.28 -3.08 -9.34
N ARG A 157 -5.71 -2.80 -10.50
CA ARG A 157 -5.80 -3.63 -11.70
C ARG A 157 -4.47 -4.17 -12.19
N SER A 158 -3.37 -3.54 -11.80
CA SER A 158 -2.04 -4.03 -12.16
C SER A 158 -0.97 -3.50 -11.22
N LEU A 159 0.16 -4.20 -11.13
CA LEU A 159 1.39 -3.66 -10.51
C LEU A 159 1.86 -2.34 -11.12
N VAL A 160 1.40 -2.05 -12.33
CA VAL A 160 1.67 -0.80 -13.06
C VAL A 160 0.99 0.39 -12.41
N ASP A 161 -0.09 0.20 -11.65
CA ASP A 161 -0.83 1.28 -10.98
C ASP A 161 0.07 2.09 -10.04
N TYR A 162 1.01 1.42 -9.37
CA TYR A 162 2.03 2.09 -8.53
C TYR A 162 2.88 3.07 -9.33
N PHE A 163 3.22 2.76 -10.57
CA PHE A 163 3.99 3.63 -11.44
C PHE A 163 3.12 4.71 -12.07
N LEU A 164 1.89 4.38 -12.46
CA LEU A 164 0.94 5.31 -13.04
C LEU A 164 0.58 6.42 -12.05
N ILE A 165 0.31 6.08 -10.79
CA ILE A 165 0.00 7.08 -9.77
C ILE A 165 1.21 7.98 -9.52
N ASN A 166 2.43 7.44 -9.47
CA ASN A 166 3.63 8.27 -9.40
C ASN A 166 3.80 9.19 -10.62
N TYR A 167 3.46 8.72 -11.82
CA TYR A 167 3.44 9.55 -13.03
C TYR A 167 2.44 10.70 -12.90
N LEU A 168 1.19 10.43 -12.49
CA LEU A 168 0.15 11.44 -12.32
C LEU A 168 0.55 12.51 -11.28
N LEU A 169 1.17 12.09 -10.18
CA LEU A 169 1.64 13.01 -9.14
C LEU A 169 2.81 13.89 -9.62
N GLN A 170 3.76 13.31 -10.36
CA GLN A 170 4.88 14.06 -10.95
C GLN A 170 4.45 15.01 -12.07
N GLU A 171 3.39 14.68 -12.81
CA GLU A 171 2.88 15.54 -13.89
C GLU A 171 2.13 16.75 -13.33
N ASN A 172 1.40 16.57 -12.22
CA ASN A 172 0.63 17.63 -11.56
C ASN A 172 1.42 18.46 -10.53
N SER A 173 2.64 18.04 -10.16
CA SER A 173 3.49 18.83 -9.24
C SER A 173 3.89 20.17 -9.86
N THR A 174 3.88 21.24 -9.06
CA THR A 174 4.30 22.58 -9.51
C THR A 174 5.78 22.62 -9.89
N ASN A 175 6.62 21.94 -9.10
CA ASN A 175 8.06 21.85 -9.30
C ASN A 175 8.44 20.57 -10.06
N LYS A 176 8.51 20.66 -11.39
CA LYS A 176 9.01 19.55 -12.23
C LYS A 176 10.51 19.34 -11.98
N LEU A 177 10.87 18.46 -11.04
CA LEU A 177 12.29 18.11 -10.86
C LEU A 177 12.82 17.32 -12.06
N THR A 178 14.03 17.69 -12.50
CA THR A 178 14.79 16.92 -13.48
C THR A 178 15.83 16.03 -12.80
N LYS A 179 16.34 15.02 -13.53
CA LYS A 179 17.46 14.18 -13.04
C LYS A 179 18.67 15.03 -12.65
N TYR A 180 18.93 16.12 -13.38
CA TYR A 180 20.04 17.03 -13.09
C TYR A 180 19.87 17.75 -11.75
N ASP A 181 18.65 18.20 -11.43
CA ASP A 181 18.36 18.89 -10.17
C ASP A 181 18.58 17.98 -8.95
N ILE A 182 18.26 16.70 -9.10
CA ILE A 182 18.49 15.68 -8.07
C ILE A 182 20.00 15.55 -7.77
N PHE A 183 20.84 15.46 -8.80
CA PHE A 183 22.29 15.36 -8.62
C PHE A 183 22.91 16.65 -8.08
N LYS A 184 22.49 17.82 -8.60
CA LYS A 184 22.99 19.13 -8.18
C LYS A 184 22.73 19.38 -6.70
N ASN A 185 21.55 18.98 -6.21
CA ASN A 185 21.11 19.24 -4.85
C ASN A 185 21.32 18.05 -3.89
N PHE A 186 22.15 17.07 -4.26
CA PHE A 186 22.41 15.86 -3.47
C PHE A 186 22.75 16.13 -1.98
N ARG A 187 23.54 17.17 -1.69
CA ARG A 187 23.93 17.49 -0.30
C ARG A 187 22.76 17.96 0.56
N ASN A 188 21.74 18.58 -0.05
CA ASN A 188 20.58 19.15 0.61
C ASN A 188 19.29 18.50 0.09
N ILE A 189 19.34 17.21 -0.24
CA ILE A 189 18.22 16.52 -0.91
C ILE A 189 16.96 16.50 -0.04
N GLU A 190 17.11 16.50 1.28
CA GLU A 190 15.99 16.58 2.24
C GLU A 190 15.22 17.91 2.15
N ARG A 191 15.83 18.96 1.60
CA ARG A 191 15.21 20.29 1.39
C ARG A 191 14.61 20.44 0.00
N LEU A 192 14.77 19.46 -0.88
CA LEU A 192 14.11 19.50 -2.18
C LEU A 192 12.61 19.34 -1.97
N GLU A 193 11.85 20.26 -2.56
CA GLU A 193 10.40 20.18 -2.66
C GLU A 193 10.07 19.18 -3.77
N TYR A 194 10.03 17.90 -3.42
CA TYR A 194 9.54 16.83 -4.27
C TYR A 194 8.31 16.18 -3.66
N HIS A 195 7.46 15.64 -4.53
CA HIS A 195 6.24 14.98 -4.10
C HIS A 195 6.54 13.64 -3.42
N LYS A 196 6.29 13.53 -2.12
CA LYS A 196 6.45 12.31 -1.33
C LYS A 196 5.21 11.43 -1.46
N THR A 197 5.31 10.33 -2.20
CA THR A 197 4.23 9.33 -2.33
C THR A 197 4.53 8.09 -1.50
N ASN A 198 3.57 7.63 -0.70
CA ASN A 198 3.63 6.40 0.06
C ASN A 198 2.42 5.52 -0.23
N PHE A 199 2.66 4.28 -0.63
CA PHE A 199 1.63 3.26 -0.78
C PHE A 199 1.45 2.51 0.53
N ILE A 200 0.20 2.33 0.93
CA ILE A 200 -0.17 1.58 2.13
C ILE A 200 -0.77 0.25 1.70
N CYS A 201 0.04 -0.81 1.70
CA CYS A 201 -0.36 -2.11 1.20
C CYS A 201 0.38 -3.26 1.94
N TRP A 202 -0.25 -4.44 2.06
CA TRP A 202 0.29 -5.63 2.75
C TRP A 202 0.94 -5.32 4.10
N GLY A 203 0.23 -4.58 4.96
CA GLY A 203 0.71 -4.22 6.30
C GLY A 203 1.93 -3.28 6.33
N SER A 204 2.29 -2.62 5.23
CA SER A 204 3.46 -1.76 5.16
C SER A 204 3.22 -0.43 4.42
N ILE A 205 3.94 0.60 4.86
CA ILE A 205 4.01 1.90 4.19
C ILE A 205 5.30 1.89 3.35
N SER A 206 5.18 1.93 2.03
CA SER A 206 6.32 1.86 1.12
C SER A 206 6.19 2.85 -0.04
N ASN A 207 7.29 3.54 -0.35
CA ASN A 207 7.43 4.38 -1.54
C ASN A 207 8.32 3.71 -2.62
N PHE A 208 8.93 2.58 -2.27
CA PHE A 208 9.92 1.85 -3.04
C PHE A 208 9.73 0.35 -2.78
N PRO A 209 9.86 -0.51 -3.80
CA PRO A 209 9.69 -1.96 -3.66
C PRO A 209 10.93 -2.58 -2.98
N PHE A 210 11.04 -2.40 -1.67
CA PHE A 210 12.10 -3.04 -0.89
C PHE A 210 11.95 -4.56 -0.90
N VAL A 211 13.05 -5.30 -0.71
CA VAL A 211 12.99 -6.76 -0.50
C VAL A 211 12.04 -7.12 0.65
N LYS A 212 11.98 -6.30 1.70
CA LYS A 212 11.02 -6.44 2.81
C LYS A 212 9.57 -6.39 2.33
N PHE A 213 9.25 -5.55 1.35
CA PHE A 213 7.88 -5.46 0.81
C PHE A 213 7.48 -6.77 0.14
N PHE A 214 8.37 -7.36 -0.67
CA PHE A 214 8.12 -8.67 -1.26
C PHE A 214 7.97 -9.75 -0.18
N ILE A 215 8.85 -9.78 0.82
CA ILE A 215 8.72 -10.69 1.98
C ILE A 215 7.35 -10.53 2.65
N ASN A 216 6.86 -9.30 2.85
CA ASN A 216 5.54 -9.07 3.41
C ASN A 216 4.42 -9.63 2.52
N ILE A 217 4.51 -9.48 1.20
CA ILE A 217 3.56 -10.10 0.26
C ILE A 217 3.55 -11.62 0.40
N PHE A 218 4.71 -12.25 0.67
CA PHE A 218 4.82 -13.70 0.84
C PHE A 218 4.27 -14.21 2.18
N TYR A 219 4.54 -13.52 3.28
CA TYR A 219 4.26 -14.03 4.63
C TYR A 219 2.97 -13.50 5.26
N HIS A 220 2.51 -12.32 4.85
CA HIS A 220 1.33 -11.71 5.44
C HIS A 220 0.10 -11.93 4.56
N ASP A 221 -1.02 -12.21 5.24
CA ASP A 221 -2.31 -12.08 4.59
C ASP A 221 -2.46 -10.62 4.14
N GLU A 222 -2.95 -10.48 2.93
CA GLU A 222 -3.35 -9.27 2.27
C GLU A 222 -4.34 -8.44 3.12
N ASN A 223 -5.08 -9.08 4.05
CA ASN A 223 -5.98 -8.44 5.02
C ASN A 223 -5.27 -7.72 6.17
N VAL A 224 -3.94 -7.78 6.25
CA VAL A 224 -3.17 -7.12 7.30
C VAL A 224 -3.24 -5.59 7.10
N GLY A 225 -4.10 -4.96 7.88
CA GLY A 225 -4.16 -3.51 8.01
C GLY A 225 -3.01 -2.95 8.84
N ILE A 226 -2.66 -1.69 8.58
CA ILE A 226 -1.62 -0.96 9.35
C ILE A 226 -2.24 -0.38 10.62
N SER A 227 -1.50 -0.42 11.73
CA SER A 227 -1.97 0.17 12.99
C SER A 227 -1.92 1.72 12.93
N PRO A 228 -2.86 2.40 13.60
CA PRO A 228 -2.87 3.87 13.67
C PRO A 228 -1.57 4.48 14.22
N ILE A 229 -0.91 3.77 15.14
CA ILE A 229 0.34 4.20 15.78
C ILE A 229 1.47 4.31 14.73
N VAL A 230 1.67 3.26 13.93
CA VAL A 230 2.72 3.23 12.90
C VAL A 230 2.49 4.32 11.86
N LEU A 231 1.23 4.56 11.48
CA LEU A 231 0.88 5.61 10.54
C LEU A 231 1.16 7.01 11.13
N LYS A 232 0.77 7.25 12.40
CA LYS A 232 1.04 8.50 13.09
C LYS A 232 2.54 8.77 13.22
N GLU A 233 3.32 7.77 13.61
CA GLU A 233 4.79 7.89 13.69
C GLU A 233 5.41 8.23 12.34
N ASN A 234 4.93 7.61 11.26
CA ASN A 234 5.41 7.88 9.91
C ASN A 234 5.19 9.34 9.48
N ILE A 235 3.97 9.86 9.71
CA ILE A 235 3.61 11.24 9.41
C ILE A 235 4.48 12.21 10.24
N LEU A 236 4.66 11.94 11.54
CA LEU A 236 5.48 12.79 12.42
C LEU A 236 6.98 12.79 12.07
N GLN A 237 7.48 11.69 11.53
CA GLN A 237 8.89 11.57 11.12
C GLN A 237 9.17 12.23 9.78
N ASN A 238 8.27 12.06 8.81
CA ASN A 238 8.53 12.43 7.42
C ASN A 238 7.83 13.72 6.96
N GLY A 239 6.90 14.26 7.75
CA GLY A 239 6.11 15.45 7.46
C GLY A 239 4.95 15.18 6.52
N ASN A 240 4.56 16.19 5.74
CA ASN A 240 3.45 16.07 4.79
C ASN A 240 3.77 15.09 3.66
N GLN A 241 2.83 14.20 3.35
CA GLN A 241 2.98 13.12 2.38
C GLN A 241 1.63 12.76 1.74
N THR A 242 1.70 12.19 0.54
CA THR A 242 0.55 11.64 -0.16
C THR A 242 0.46 10.15 0.09
N PHE A 243 -0.60 9.72 0.75
CA PHE A 243 -0.88 8.32 1.01
C PHE A 243 -1.80 7.77 -0.07
N VAL A 244 -1.38 6.67 -0.69
CA VAL A 244 -2.16 5.96 -1.69
C VAL A 244 -2.60 4.64 -1.09
N ILE A 245 -3.90 4.37 -1.15
CA ILE A 245 -4.46 3.08 -0.76
C ILE A 245 -5.14 2.39 -1.94
N PHE A 246 -4.99 1.07 -1.95
CA PHE A 246 -5.77 0.16 -2.76
C PHE A 246 -6.65 -0.67 -1.82
N PRO A 247 -7.90 -0.26 -1.56
CA PRO A 247 -8.77 -1.02 -0.66
C PRO A 247 -9.15 -2.38 -1.24
N GLU A 248 -9.13 -2.51 -2.55
CA GLU A 248 -9.03 -3.80 -3.24
C GLU A 248 -7.57 -4.23 -3.18
N VAL A 249 -7.24 -5.15 -2.29
CA VAL A 249 -5.83 -5.49 -2.11
C VAL A 249 -5.38 -6.54 -3.16
N ASN A 250 -6.31 -7.10 -3.94
CA ASN A 250 -6.01 -8.04 -5.01
C ASN A 250 -6.03 -7.33 -6.36
N ILE A 251 -5.04 -7.66 -7.19
CA ILE A 251 -5.11 -7.31 -8.60
C ILE A 251 -6.26 -8.12 -9.20
N MET A 252 -7.23 -7.43 -9.77
CA MET A 252 -8.39 -8.04 -10.43
C MET A 252 -7.93 -8.96 -11.56
N SER A 253 -7.82 -10.27 -11.33
CA SER A 253 -7.50 -11.27 -12.36
C SER A 253 -8.78 -11.87 -12.97
N THR A 254 -8.66 -12.53 -14.11
CA THR A 254 -9.79 -13.22 -14.75
C THR A 254 -10.39 -14.29 -13.84
N GLU A 255 -9.55 -15.02 -13.10
CA GLU A 255 -9.96 -16.03 -12.13
C GLU A 255 -10.76 -15.41 -10.98
N LEU A 256 -10.24 -14.32 -10.39
CA LEU A 256 -10.92 -13.62 -9.30
C LEU A 256 -12.23 -12.99 -9.78
N ALA A 257 -12.25 -12.45 -11.00
CA ALA A 257 -13.47 -11.94 -11.61
C ALA A 257 -14.54 -13.03 -11.75
N LEU A 258 -14.16 -14.25 -12.18
CA LEU A 258 -15.07 -15.38 -12.30
C LEU A 258 -15.57 -15.84 -10.92
N VAL A 259 -14.68 -15.94 -9.94
CA VAL A 259 -15.05 -16.30 -8.56
C VAL A 259 -16.02 -15.28 -7.99
N GLN A 260 -15.73 -13.99 -8.14
CA GLN A 260 -16.60 -12.91 -7.67
C GLN A 260 -17.96 -12.93 -8.38
N ARG A 261 -18.00 -13.13 -9.70
CA ARG A 261 -19.26 -13.27 -10.44
C ARG A 261 -20.10 -14.43 -9.93
N LYS A 262 -19.47 -15.57 -9.62
CA LYS A 262 -20.14 -16.73 -9.03
C LYS A 262 -20.69 -16.42 -7.64
N ILE A 263 -19.91 -15.78 -6.77
CA ILE A 263 -20.36 -15.33 -5.44
C ILE A 263 -21.55 -14.37 -5.57
N ASN A 264 -21.49 -13.40 -6.48
CA ASN A 264 -22.56 -12.43 -6.73
C ASN A 264 -23.86 -13.07 -7.29
N GLN A 265 -23.75 -14.25 -7.90
CA GLN A 265 -24.89 -15.04 -8.36
C GLN A 265 -25.50 -15.87 -7.22
N GLU A 266 -24.66 -16.50 -6.39
CA GLU A 266 -25.08 -17.37 -5.29
C GLU A 266 -25.67 -16.59 -4.11
N TYR A 267 -25.15 -15.38 -3.82
CA TYR A 267 -25.56 -14.58 -2.67
C TYR A 267 -26.27 -13.29 -3.10
N SER A 268 -27.57 -13.21 -2.82
CA SER A 268 -28.39 -12.04 -3.19
C SER A 268 -28.20 -10.82 -2.27
N TYR A 269 -27.68 -11.02 -1.06
CA TYR A 269 -27.56 -9.99 -0.03
C TYR A 269 -26.20 -9.27 -0.03
N THR A 270 -25.24 -9.72 -0.84
CA THR A 270 -23.94 -9.05 -0.99
C THR A 270 -24.02 -7.97 -2.06
N THR A 271 -23.38 -6.83 -1.82
CA THR A 271 -23.19 -5.80 -2.84
C THR A 271 -22.46 -6.41 -4.04
N LYS A 272 -23.05 -6.28 -5.23
CA LYS A 272 -22.51 -6.84 -6.46
C LYS A 272 -21.62 -5.81 -7.14
N PHE A 273 -20.38 -6.21 -7.41
CA PHE A 273 -19.42 -5.46 -8.20
C PHE A 273 -18.99 -6.29 -9.40
N TYR A 274 -18.85 -5.69 -10.58
CA TYR A 274 -18.50 -6.40 -11.81
C TYR A 274 -17.09 -6.10 -12.31
N ASN A 275 -16.61 -4.87 -12.10
CA ASN A 275 -15.36 -4.31 -12.64
C ASN A 275 -14.30 -4.03 -11.57
N VAL A 276 -14.70 -4.11 -10.29
CA VAL A 276 -13.87 -3.91 -9.11
C VAL A 276 -14.09 -5.03 -8.10
N LEU A 277 -13.09 -5.33 -7.28
CA LEU A 277 -13.23 -6.25 -6.15
C LEU A 277 -13.91 -5.59 -4.96
N TYR A 278 -14.39 -6.40 -4.02
CA TYR A 278 -14.98 -5.88 -2.78
C TYR A 278 -13.92 -5.15 -1.93
N PRO A 279 -14.18 -3.91 -1.46
CA PRO A 279 -13.20 -3.11 -0.74
C PRO A 279 -12.93 -3.63 0.67
N ARG A 280 -11.70 -3.41 1.15
CA ARG A 280 -11.29 -3.69 2.54
C ARG A 280 -11.20 -2.41 3.34
N PHE A 281 -11.89 -2.39 4.47
CA PHE A 281 -12.12 -1.16 5.22
C PHE A 281 -11.07 -0.84 6.27
N LYS A 282 -10.44 -1.85 6.89
CA LYS A 282 -9.60 -1.67 8.09
C LYS A 282 -8.52 -0.59 7.93
N THR A 283 -7.75 -0.65 6.84
CA THR A 283 -6.69 0.32 6.56
C THR A 283 -7.27 1.72 6.33
N PHE A 284 -8.35 1.83 5.56
CA PHE A 284 -9.03 3.09 5.30
C PHE A 284 -9.55 3.73 6.61
N VAL A 285 -10.24 2.95 7.45
CA VAL A 285 -10.77 3.42 8.74
C VAL A 285 -9.65 3.91 9.65
N ASN A 286 -8.53 3.19 9.72
CA ASN A 286 -7.36 3.57 10.51
C ASN A 286 -6.69 4.86 10.03
N ILE A 287 -6.64 5.09 8.71
CA ILE A 287 -6.11 6.34 8.15
C ILE A 287 -7.00 7.52 8.53
N ILE A 288 -8.32 7.37 8.33
CA ILE A 288 -9.29 8.42 8.69
C ILE A 288 -9.25 8.71 10.20
N ASP A 289 -9.00 7.69 11.04
CA ASP A 289 -8.82 7.88 12.49
C ASP A 289 -7.61 8.77 12.80
N VAL A 290 -6.46 8.48 12.19
CA VAL A 290 -5.25 9.29 12.35
C VAL A 290 -5.45 10.70 11.82
N PHE A 291 -6.14 10.87 10.70
CA PHE A 291 -6.43 12.17 10.12
C PHE A 291 -7.39 13.00 10.98
N ALA A 292 -8.40 12.37 11.58
CA ALA A 292 -9.31 13.01 12.52
C ALA A 292 -8.53 13.48 13.77
N ASN A 293 -7.61 12.65 14.26
CA ASN A 293 -6.71 13.01 15.35
C ASN A 293 -5.78 14.19 14.99
N LEU A 294 -5.27 14.25 13.76
CA LEU A 294 -4.44 15.37 13.28
C LEU A 294 -5.23 16.69 13.22
N LYS A 295 -6.50 16.64 12.77
CA LYS A 295 -7.39 17.81 12.75
C LYS A 295 -8.12 18.08 14.09
N ASN A 296 -7.82 17.31 15.15
CA ASN A 296 -8.50 17.38 16.46
C ASN A 296 -10.04 17.23 16.39
N VAL A 297 -10.54 16.46 15.42
CA VAL A 297 -11.97 16.17 15.26
C VAL A 297 -12.34 14.97 16.12
N LYS A 298 -13.28 15.14 17.06
CA LYS A 298 -13.81 14.03 17.86
C LYS A 298 -14.71 13.16 16.98
N ARG A 299 -14.35 11.88 16.83
CA ARG A 299 -15.21 10.89 16.16
C ARG A 299 -16.51 10.66 16.94
N GLN A 300 -17.59 10.49 16.21
CA GLN A 300 -18.84 10.00 16.79
C GLN A 300 -18.60 8.60 17.36
N LYS A 301 -18.81 8.41 18.66
CA LYS A 301 -18.71 7.08 19.27
C LYS A 301 -19.85 6.20 18.73
N CYS A 302 -19.56 4.96 18.38
CA CYS A 302 -20.60 3.94 18.35
C CYS A 302 -21.19 3.86 19.76
N THR A 303 -22.47 4.20 19.89
CA THR A 303 -23.24 3.87 21.09
C THR A 303 -23.40 2.36 21.09
N ASN A 304 -22.41 1.67 21.64
CA ASN A 304 -22.32 0.22 21.78
C ASN A 304 -23.36 -0.32 22.78
N ILE A 305 -24.61 0.13 22.74
CA ILE A 305 -25.66 -0.42 23.61
C ILE A 305 -25.87 -1.91 23.27
N PHE A 306 -25.85 -2.23 21.98
CA PHE A 306 -26.02 -3.60 21.49
C PHE A 306 -24.78 -4.47 21.73
N GLU A 307 -23.59 -3.91 21.55
CA GLU A 307 -22.33 -4.62 21.75
C GLU A 307 -22.00 -4.79 23.24
N ASN A 308 -22.25 -3.77 24.06
CA ASN A 308 -22.22 -3.89 25.53
C ASN A 308 -23.31 -4.84 26.03
N GLY A 309 -24.47 -4.87 25.39
CA GLY A 309 -25.52 -5.85 25.65
C GLY A 309 -25.08 -7.28 25.35
N LYS A 310 -24.43 -7.48 24.19
CA LYS A 310 -23.85 -8.76 23.78
C LYS A 310 -22.70 -9.20 24.69
N ASN A 311 -21.83 -8.28 25.09
CA ASN A 311 -20.73 -8.55 26.02
C ASN A 311 -21.26 -8.87 27.42
N LYS A 312 -22.28 -8.15 27.91
CA LYS A 312 -22.94 -8.43 29.20
C LYS A 312 -23.73 -9.75 29.17
N LEU A 313 -24.31 -10.13 28.03
CA LEU A 313 -24.92 -11.44 27.83
C LEU A 313 -23.87 -12.55 27.79
N ASN A 314 -22.75 -12.34 27.11
CA ASN A 314 -21.64 -13.27 27.08
C ASN A 314 -21.01 -13.45 28.47
N GLU A 315 -20.79 -12.37 29.23
CA GLU A 315 -20.33 -12.44 30.62
C GLU A 315 -21.32 -13.20 31.52
N LYS A 316 -22.63 -12.94 31.36
CA LYS A 316 -23.66 -13.70 32.08
C LYS A 316 -23.68 -15.17 31.69
N LEU A 317 -23.53 -15.51 30.40
CA LEU A 317 -23.47 -16.89 29.93
C LEU A 317 -22.21 -17.60 30.45
N VAL A 318 -21.06 -16.95 30.42
CA VAL A 318 -19.80 -17.48 30.99
C VAL A 318 -19.93 -17.69 32.50
N ASN A 319 -20.57 -16.77 33.22
CA ASN A 319 -20.84 -16.93 34.65
C ASN A 319 -21.84 -18.06 34.93
N ILE A 320 -22.86 -18.26 34.08
CA ILE A 320 -23.80 -19.39 34.20
C ILE A 320 -23.06 -20.70 33.95
N ILE A 321 -22.27 -20.81 32.88
CA ILE A 321 -21.49 -22.01 32.54
C ILE A 321 -20.45 -22.30 33.63
N GLY A 322 -19.77 -21.27 34.15
CA GLY A 322 -18.81 -21.38 35.25
C GLY A 322 -19.45 -21.76 36.59
N ASN A 323 -20.70 -21.36 36.83
CA ASN A 323 -21.45 -21.77 38.02
C ASN A 323 -22.00 -23.20 37.88
N VAL A 324 -22.43 -23.60 36.68
CA VAL A 324 -22.86 -24.97 36.37
C VAL A 324 -21.69 -25.96 36.48
N SER A 325 -20.48 -25.57 36.03
CA SER A 325 -19.29 -26.42 36.19
C SER A 325 -18.86 -26.55 37.66
N LYS A 326 -18.97 -25.47 38.45
CA LYS A 326 -18.70 -25.49 39.89
C LYS A 326 -19.75 -26.28 40.68
N SER A 327 -21.03 -26.25 40.30
CA SER A 327 -22.07 -27.07 40.94
C SER A 327 -21.93 -28.56 40.62
N HIS A 328 -21.48 -28.91 39.41
CA HIS A 328 -21.16 -30.31 39.07
C HIS A 328 -19.92 -30.84 39.80
N LEU A 329 -18.89 -30.01 39.99
CA LEU A 329 -17.71 -30.38 40.78
C LEU A 329 -18.03 -30.50 42.28
N ARG A 330 -18.93 -29.67 42.82
CA ARG A 330 -19.30 -29.70 44.24
C ARG A 330 -20.21 -30.88 44.61
N ASN A 331 -21.04 -31.35 43.68
CA ASN A 331 -21.91 -32.52 43.89
C ASN A 331 -21.20 -33.86 43.67
N ASN A 332 -20.04 -33.90 43.01
CA ASN A 332 -19.29 -35.14 42.78
C ASN A 332 -18.28 -35.49 43.91
N CYS A 333 -18.16 -34.68 44.96
CA CYS A 333 -17.34 -35.02 46.13
C CYS A 333 -18.05 -35.90 47.18
N THR A 334 -19.27 -36.36 46.93
CA THR A 334 -20.00 -37.27 47.83
C THR A 334 -20.77 -38.37 47.08
N ARG A 335 -20.08 -39.25 46.34
CA ARG A 335 -20.45 -40.68 46.18
C ARG A 335 -19.52 -41.45 45.23
N ASN A 336 -18.90 -42.50 45.77
CA ASN A 336 -18.46 -43.78 45.19
C ASN A 336 -17.99 -43.92 43.74
N ASN A 337 -16.75 -44.42 43.61
CA ASN A 337 -16.25 -45.54 42.79
C ASN A 337 -17.02 -45.92 41.50
N ASN A 338 -16.54 -45.45 40.35
CA ASN A 338 -16.20 -46.23 39.14
C ASN A 338 -15.86 -45.26 37.97
N PRO A 339 -14.85 -45.54 37.11
CA PRO A 339 -14.54 -44.68 35.99
C PRO A 339 -15.21 -45.20 34.70
N GLN A 340 -16.34 -44.61 34.29
CA GLN A 340 -16.82 -44.73 32.90
C GLN A 340 -17.51 -43.43 32.44
N SER A 341 -16.83 -42.77 31.49
CA SER A 341 -17.33 -41.91 30.40
C SER A 341 -18.49 -40.93 30.66
N VAL A 342 -18.22 -39.62 30.54
CA VAL A 342 -18.98 -38.73 29.62
C VAL A 342 -18.06 -37.63 29.10
N SER A 343 -17.98 -37.53 27.78
CA SER A 343 -17.29 -36.55 26.96
C SER A 343 -17.84 -35.12 27.10
N THR A 344 -17.05 -34.21 27.66
CA THR A 344 -17.27 -32.74 27.63
C THR A 344 -16.04 -31.98 27.12
N GLN A 345 -15.21 -32.64 26.29
CA GLN A 345 -13.99 -32.05 25.73
C GLN A 345 -14.19 -31.28 24.40
N GLY A 346 -15.40 -31.26 23.83
CA GLY A 346 -15.64 -30.66 22.50
C GLY A 346 -15.93 -29.16 22.45
N LEU A 347 -16.39 -28.55 23.54
CA LEU A 347 -16.94 -27.17 23.52
C LEU A 347 -16.01 -26.10 24.12
N ASN A 348 -15.08 -26.47 24.99
CA ASN A 348 -14.19 -25.49 25.66
C ASN A 348 -13.05 -24.97 24.75
N LEU A 349 -12.61 -25.75 23.76
CA LEU A 349 -11.50 -25.35 22.90
C LEU A 349 -11.88 -24.29 21.85
N GLY A 350 -13.14 -24.24 21.41
CA GLY A 350 -13.60 -23.27 20.42
C GLY A 350 -13.85 -21.87 20.99
N ILE A 351 -14.35 -21.80 22.23
CA ILE A 351 -14.70 -20.54 22.89
C ILE A 351 -13.44 -19.86 23.47
N ASP A 352 -12.52 -20.62 24.08
CA ASP A 352 -11.25 -20.06 24.55
C ASP A 352 -10.37 -19.55 23.40
N PHE A 353 -10.41 -20.21 22.23
CA PHE A 353 -9.71 -19.73 21.04
C PHE A 353 -10.32 -18.44 20.47
N LEU A 354 -11.65 -18.35 20.43
CA LEU A 354 -12.36 -17.13 20.02
C LEU A 354 -12.17 -15.98 21.02
N LEU A 355 -12.17 -16.27 22.32
CA LEU A 355 -11.93 -15.29 23.38
C LEU A 355 -10.48 -14.78 23.38
N LYS A 356 -9.50 -15.66 23.18
CA LYS A 356 -8.08 -15.27 23.13
C LYS A 356 -7.80 -14.37 21.92
N ASN A 357 -8.38 -14.65 20.76
CA ASN A 357 -8.24 -13.78 19.58
C ASN A 357 -9.00 -12.46 19.74
N LYS A 358 -10.15 -12.44 20.44
CA LYS A 358 -10.93 -11.21 20.65
C LYS A 358 -10.32 -10.30 21.73
N PHE A 359 -9.80 -10.85 22.83
CA PHE A 359 -9.07 -10.10 23.86
C PHE A 359 -7.75 -9.51 23.33
N ILE A 360 -7.10 -10.16 22.37
CA ILE A 360 -5.93 -9.58 21.68
C ILE A 360 -6.35 -8.39 20.80
N SER A 361 -7.55 -8.43 20.20
CA SER A 361 -8.08 -7.32 19.37
C SER A 361 -8.63 -6.15 20.19
N GLU A 362 -9.19 -6.41 21.37
CA GLU A 362 -9.78 -5.37 22.23
C GLU A 362 -8.71 -4.67 23.09
N ASN A 363 -7.67 -5.39 23.55
CA ASN A 363 -6.54 -4.76 24.25
C ASN A 363 -5.67 -3.85 23.37
N SER A 364 -5.79 -3.93 22.03
CA SER A 364 -5.14 -2.97 21.12
C SER A 364 -5.93 -1.68 20.91
N ASN A 365 -7.22 -1.65 21.24
CA ASN A 365 -8.10 -0.50 21.00
C ASN A 365 -8.34 0.35 22.26
N ASP A 366 -8.22 -0.22 23.46
CA ASP A 366 -8.49 0.47 24.74
C ASP A 366 -7.27 1.01 25.48
N GLN A 367 -6.06 0.95 24.90
CA GLN A 367 -4.98 1.84 25.34
C GLN A 367 -5.23 3.25 24.82
N SER A 368 -6.06 3.98 25.56
CA SER A 368 -6.05 5.44 25.57
C SER A 368 -4.61 5.96 25.44
N LEU A 369 -4.40 6.80 24.44
CA LEU A 369 -3.20 7.58 24.10
C LEU A 369 -2.65 8.43 25.26
N ASN A 370 -2.25 7.80 26.37
CA ASN A 370 -1.49 8.42 27.44
C ASN A 370 0.00 8.10 27.25
N LEU A 371 0.57 8.62 26.16
CA LEU A 371 2.02 8.67 26.00
C LEU A 371 2.54 9.98 26.58
N ARG A 372 3.18 9.88 27.76
CA ARG A 372 4.01 10.92 28.35
C ARG A 372 5.14 11.29 27.37
N GLY A 373 4.89 12.31 26.54
CA GLY A 373 5.85 12.86 25.56
C GLY A 373 5.31 14.11 24.85
N VAL A 374 4.43 14.87 25.50
CA VAL A 374 3.44 15.75 24.85
C VAL A 374 4.04 17.02 24.22
N SER A 375 5.16 17.56 24.71
CA SER A 375 5.58 18.92 24.32
C SER A 375 6.25 19.06 22.94
N ASN A 376 6.88 17.99 22.43
CA ASN A 376 7.58 18.03 21.13
C ASN A 376 6.70 17.50 19.98
N ASP A 377 5.87 16.49 20.26
CA ASP A 377 4.96 15.91 19.28
C ASP A 377 3.81 16.86 18.94
N GLU A 378 3.29 17.62 19.91
CA GLU A 378 2.28 18.65 19.63
C GLU A 378 2.80 19.80 18.75
N LYS A 379 4.09 20.18 18.90
CA LYS A 379 4.71 21.21 18.05
C LYS A 379 4.91 20.72 16.62
N LYS A 380 5.28 19.46 16.41
CA LYS A 380 5.38 18.83 15.07
C LYS A 380 4.00 18.57 14.46
N MET A 381 2.99 18.23 15.26
CA MET A 381 1.62 18.07 14.78
C MET A 381 1.06 19.37 14.18
N LYS A 382 1.42 20.54 14.75
CA LYS A 382 1.01 21.85 14.23
C LYS A 382 1.60 22.24 12.87
N THR A 383 2.65 21.56 12.40
CA THR A 383 3.26 21.83 11.08
C THR A 383 2.68 20.98 9.95
N ILE A 384 1.83 20.01 10.27
CA ILE A 384 1.22 19.11 9.27
C ILE A 384 -0.04 19.76 8.74
N ILE A 385 -0.10 19.96 7.43
CA ILE A 385 -1.26 20.54 6.73
C ILE A 385 -2.01 19.38 6.10
N LEU A 386 -3.23 19.12 6.56
CA LEU A 386 -4.08 18.08 5.98
C LEU A 386 -4.92 18.67 4.84
N ASN A 387 -4.90 18.00 3.69
CA ASN A 387 -5.74 18.37 2.55
C ASN A 387 -7.22 18.21 2.91
N ASP A 388 -8.03 19.20 2.54
CA ASP A 388 -9.48 19.14 2.72
C ASP A 388 -10.16 18.14 1.78
N ASN A 389 -9.50 17.74 0.70
CA ASN A 389 -10.04 16.81 -0.27
C ASN A 389 -9.37 15.43 -0.18
N LEU A 390 -10.22 14.41 -0.23
CA LEU A 390 -9.86 13.03 -0.54
C LEU A 390 -10.00 12.83 -2.05
N TYR A 391 -8.99 12.23 -2.67
CA TYR A 391 -8.96 11.97 -4.10
C TYR A 391 -9.28 10.53 -4.40
N ASN A 392 -10.26 10.33 -5.27
CA ASN A 392 -10.68 9.03 -5.72
C ASN A 392 -10.26 8.83 -7.19
N ILE A 393 -9.38 7.87 -7.43
CA ILE A 393 -8.81 7.60 -8.75
C ILE A 393 -9.38 6.29 -9.29
N THR A 394 -9.92 6.35 -10.51
CA THR A 394 -10.38 5.19 -11.26
C THR A 394 -9.48 5.00 -12.47
N ILE A 395 -8.84 3.84 -12.54
CA ILE A 395 -7.89 3.47 -13.58
C ILE A 395 -8.46 2.30 -14.37
N VAL A 396 -8.47 2.43 -15.69
CA VAL A 396 -8.91 1.38 -16.62
C VAL A 396 -7.90 1.27 -17.75
N TYR A 397 -7.56 0.03 -18.12
CA TYR A 397 -6.62 -0.26 -19.20
C TYR A 397 -7.35 -0.96 -20.34
N TYR A 398 -7.11 -0.49 -21.56
CA TYR A 398 -7.66 -1.03 -22.78
C TYR A 398 -6.55 -1.36 -23.79
N LYS A 399 -6.77 -2.42 -24.57
CA LYS A 399 -5.99 -2.74 -25.76
C LYS A 399 -6.93 -2.78 -26.95
N LEU A 400 -6.50 -2.18 -28.05
CA LEU A 400 -7.22 -2.27 -29.31
C LEU A 400 -7.00 -3.66 -29.90
N ASN A 401 -8.08 -4.40 -30.12
CA ASN A 401 -8.07 -5.67 -30.82
C ASN A 401 -8.79 -5.51 -32.16
N TYR A 402 -8.14 -6.01 -33.21
CA TYR A 402 -8.71 -6.05 -34.55
C TYR A 402 -9.50 -7.34 -34.68
N THR A 403 -10.82 -7.25 -34.69
CA THR A 403 -11.67 -8.41 -34.87
C THR A 403 -12.23 -8.43 -36.29
N GLU A 404 -12.01 -9.54 -36.98
CA GLU A 404 -12.77 -9.86 -38.22
C GLU A 404 -14.19 -10.38 -37.87
N LYS A 405 -14.47 -10.56 -36.58
CA LYS A 405 -15.67 -11.18 -36.02
C LYS A 405 -16.28 -10.34 -34.88
N GLY A 406 -16.51 -9.04 -35.10
CA GLY A 406 -17.27 -8.22 -34.16
C GLY A 406 -18.75 -8.62 -34.16
N HIS A 407 -19.35 -8.76 -32.97
CA HIS A 407 -20.79 -8.89 -32.80
C HIS A 407 -21.37 -7.52 -32.44
N ASP A 408 -22.36 -7.05 -33.21
CA ASP A 408 -23.07 -5.82 -32.89
C ASP A 408 -24.02 -6.07 -31.72
N HIS A 409 -23.59 -5.69 -30.52
CA HIS A 409 -24.39 -5.81 -29.30
C HIS A 409 -25.55 -4.81 -29.25
N MET A 410 -25.61 -3.83 -30.17
CA MET A 410 -26.67 -2.80 -30.18
C MET A 410 -27.92 -3.26 -30.93
N ASN A 411 -27.78 -4.06 -31.99
CA ASN A 411 -28.92 -4.49 -32.83
C ASN A 411 -29.26 -5.98 -32.74
N GLY A 412 -28.60 -6.75 -31.88
CA GLY A 412 -28.84 -8.19 -31.72
C GLY A 412 -28.59 -9.02 -33.00
N SER A 413 -27.94 -8.43 -34.00
CA SER A 413 -27.65 -9.08 -35.26
C SER A 413 -26.21 -9.61 -35.26
N LEU A 414 -26.06 -10.93 -35.39
CA LEU A 414 -24.80 -11.66 -35.50
C LEU A 414 -24.07 -11.39 -36.84
N LYS A 415 -24.16 -10.18 -37.40
CA LYS A 415 -23.47 -9.82 -38.62
C LYS A 415 -22.02 -9.45 -38.30
N LEU A 416 -21.13 -10.33 -38.72
CA LEU A 416 -19.69 -10.18 -38.70
C LEU A 416 -19.31 -8.90 -39.47
N HIS A 417 -18.74 -7.93 -38.78
CA HIS A 417 -18.17 -6.73 -39.39
C HIS A 417 -16.68 -6.64 -39.06
N LYS A 418 -15.90 -6.13 -40.02
CA LYS A 418 -14.51 -5.73 -39.76
C LYS A 418 -14.56 -4.47 -38.91
N GLY A 419 -14.14 -4.57 -37.67
CA GLY A 419 -14.27 -3.50 -36.69
C GLY A 419 -13.08 -3.39 -35.77
N TYR A 420 -13.07 -2.30 -35.01
CA TYR A 420 -12.16 -2.09 -33.90
C TYR A 420 -12.90 -2.41 -32.62
N GLN A 421 -12.31 -3.23 -31.75
CA GLN A 421 -12.85 -3.50 -30.43
C GLN A 421 -11.81 -3.09 -29.39
N LEU A 422 -12.24 -2.36 -28.36
CA LEU A 422 -11.39 -2.02 -27.23
C LEU A 422 -11.66 -3.01 -26.11
N ASP A 423 -10.70 -3.89 -25.87
CA ASP A 423 -10.81 -4.90 -24.82
C ASP A 423 -10.12 -4.41 -23.56
N GLN A 424 -10.83 -4.53 -22.44
CA GLN A 424 -10.26 -4.26 -21.13
C GLN A 424 -9.17 -5.30 -20.83
N ILE A 425 -7.98 -4.83 -20.44
CA ILE A 425 -6.84 -5.68 -20.11
C ILE A 425 -6.32 -5.42 -18.71
N ASN A 426 -5.58 -6.38 -18.16
CA ASN A 426 -4.70 -6.14 -17.02
C ASN A 426 -3.26 -6.16 -17.55
N PRO A 427 -2.62 -5.00 -17.74
CA PRO A 427 -1.33 -4.96 -18.38
C PRO A 427 -0.27 -5.59 -17.49
N SER A 428 0.58 -6.43 -18.08
CA SER A 428 1.75 -6.96 -17.38
C SER A 428 2.87 -5.93 -17.34
N LEU A 429 3.78 -6.08 -16.37
CA LEU A 429 4.96 -5.22 -16.28
C LEU A 429 5.79 -5.26 -17.57
N LEU A 430 5.96 -6.45 -18.16
CA LEU A 430 6.70 -6.62 -19.41
C LEU A 430 6.05 -5.87 -20.58
N GLN A 431 4.72 -5.91 -20.70
CA GLN A 431 4.00 -5.17 -21.74
C GLN A 431 4.19 -3.66 -21.60
N MET A 432 4.14 -3.12 -20.38
CA MET A 432 4.33 -1.69 -20.14
C MET A 432 5.77 -1.23 -20.37
N LEU A 433 6.74 -2.13 -20.16
CA LEU A 433 8.15 -1.87 -20.45
C LEU A 433 8.52 -2.05 -21.92
N ARG A 434 7.64 -2.64 -22.75
CA ARG A 434 7.88 -2.79 -24.18
C ARG A 434 7.91 -1.40 -24.84
N PRO A 435 8.96 -1.08 -25.64
CA PRO A 435 8.97 0.17 -26.39
C PRO A 435 7.88 0.15 -27.47
N GLY A 436 7.19 1.27 -27.64
CA GLY A 436 6.27 1.44 -28.76
C GLY A 436 7.03 1.42 -30.09
N ARG A 437 6.46 0.80 -31.11
CA ARG A 437 6.91 0.98 -32.50
C ARG A 437 6.34 2.29 -33.03
N ASP A 438 7.00 2.89 -34.02
CA ASP A 438 6.52 4.11 -34.65
C ASP A 438 5.07 3.93 -35.14
N ASN A 439 4.28 5.01 -35.08
CA ASN A 439 2.83 5.08 -35.29
C ASN A 439 2.30 4.50 -36.64
N SER A 440 3.17 3.94 -37.48
CA SER A 440 2.86 3.41 -38.81
C SER A 440 2.55 1.91 -38.84
N SER A 441 2.91 1.11 -37.83
CA SER A 441 2.63 -0.33 -37.85
C SER A 441 1.28 -0.66 -37.19
N LYS A 442 0.29 -1.03 -38.01
CA LYS A 442 -1.01 -1.57 -37.56
C LYS A 442 -0.91 -2.81 -36.67
N GLU A 443 0.25 -3.45 -36.63
CA GLU A 443 0.50 -4.74 -36.00
C GLU A 443 0.56 -4.71 -34.46
N ASN A 444 0.78 -3.55 -33.83
CA ASN A 444 0.85 -3.45 -32.36
C ASN A 444 0.26 -2.11 -31.87
N PRO A 445 -1.05 -2.04 -31.60
CA PRO A 445 -1.66 -0.83 -31.11
C PRO A 445 -1.21 -0.52 -29.66
N PRO A 446 -1.15 0.76 -29.28
CA PRO A 446 -0.75 1.15 -27.93
C PRO A 446 -1.80 0.72 -26.90
N ILE A 447 -1.32 0.51 -25.67
CA ILE A 447 -2.16 0.35 -24.49
C ILE A 447 -2.75 1.72 -24.14
N ILE A 448 -4.07 1.78 -24.06
CA ILE A 448 -4.82 2.96 -23.70
C ILE A 448 -5.11 2.90 -22.21
N VAL A 449 -4.71 3.92 -21.47
CA VAL A 449 -4.97 4.07 -20.04
C VAL A 449 -5.96 5.20 -19.86
N ILE A 450 -7.14 4.90 -19.34
CA ILE A 450 -8.13 5.91 -18.99
C ILE A 450 -8.07 6.14 -17.49
N VAL A 451 -7.89 7.40 -17.10
CA VAL A 451 -7.84 7.84 -15.70
C VAL A 451 -8.98 8.83 -15.47
N HIS A 452 -9.77 8.56 -14.43
CA HIS A 452 -10.76 9.49 -13.90
C HIS A 452 -10.42 9.82 -12.45
N ILE A 453 -10.52 11.11 -12.10
CA ILE A 453 -10.20 11.61 -10.77
C ILE A 453 -11.42 12.35 -10.25
N SER A 454 -11.91 11.98 -9.07
CA SER A 454 -12.99 12.66 -8.35
C SER A 454 -12.52 13.15 -6.98
N LYS A 455 -12.99 14.33 -6.58
CA LYS A 455 -12.74 14.93 -5.26
C LYS A 455 -13.92 14.69 -4.32
N HIS A 456 -13.61 14.36 -3.07
CA HIS A 456 -14.58 14.29 -1.99
C HIS A 456 -14.09 15.09 -0.79
N ASP A 457 -14.98 15.83 -0.11
CA ASP A 457 -14.63 16.55 1.11
C ASP A 457 -14.30 15.55 2.23
N ILE A 458 -13.09 15.66 2.78
CA ILE A 458 -12.64 14.80 3.85
C ILE A 458 -13.36 15.13 5.16
N ASN A 459 -13.75 16.39 5.36
CA ASN A 459 -14.29 16.85 6.63
C ASN A 459 -15.60 16.14 7.00
N THR A 460 -16.40 15.74 6.00
CA THR A 460 -17.63 14.96 6.22
C THR A 460 -17.36 13.55 6.75
N ILE A 461 -16.23 12.95 6.36
CA ILE A 461 -15.88 11.58 6.76
C ILE A 461 -15.06 11.52 8.05
N LEU A 462 -14.31 12.58 8.41
CA LEU A 462 -13.48 12.59 9.63
C LEU A 462 -14.27 12.32 10.92
N SER A 463 -15.49 12.87 11.04
CA SER A 463 -16.33 12.68 12.23
C SER A 463 -17.14 11.38 12.23
N SER A 464 -17.17 10.66 11.11
CA SER A 464 -18.05 9.51 10.90
C SER A 464 -17.64 8.28 11.72
N LYS A 465 -18.63 7.44 12.05
CA LYS A 465 -18.42 6.14 12.70
C LYS A 465 -17.81 5.13 11.73
N GLU A 466 -17.16 4.10 12.26
CA GLU A 466 -16.54 3.03 11.44
C GLU A 466 -17.54 2.42 10.46
N THR A 467 -18.71 1.98 10.92
CA THR A 467 -19.75 1.39 10.05
C THR A 467 -20.27 2.35 8.98
N SER A 468 -20.20 3.66 9.22
CA SER A 468 -20.60 4.67 8.23
C SER A 468 -19.48 4.88 7.20
N LEU A 469 -18.22 4.78 7.61
CA LEU A 469 -17.07 4.81 6.73
C LEU A 469 -16.99 3.58 5.83
N GLU A 470 -17.32 2.41 6.38
CA GLU A 470 -17.44 1.18 5.59
C GLU A 470 -18.48 1.34 4.48
N LYS A 471 -19.70 1.78 4.84
CA LYS A 471 -20.76 2.04 3.86
C LYS A 471 -20.41 3.14 2.86
N TRP A 472 -19.72 4.19 3.32
CA TRP A 472 -19.25 5.26 2.44
C TRP A 472 -18.27 4.71 1.39
N LEU A 473 -17.32 3.87 1.82
CA LEU A 473 -16.37 3.22 0.93
C LEU A 473 -17.10 2.26 -0.02
N GLU A 474 -18.05 1.45 0.46
CA GLU A 474 -18.86 0.59 -0.42
C GLU A 474 -19.62 1.38 -1.49
N ASN A 475 -20.21 2.52 -1.14
CA ASN A 475 -20.93 3.35 -2.09
C ASN A 475 -19.99 3.99 -3.11
N LEU A 476 -18.82 4.47 -2.67
CA LEU A 476 -17.78 4.96 -3.56
C LEU A 476 -17.33 3.86 -4.55
N TRP A 477 -17.26 2.61 -4.10
CA TRP A 477 -16.98 1.46 -4.96
C TRP A 477 -18.09 1.19 -5.99
N LYS A 478 -19.36 1.33 -5.61
CA LYS A 478 -20.49 1.21 -6.55
C LYS A 478 -20.41 2.30 -7.62
N GLU A 479 -20.11 3.54 -7.22
CA GLU A 479 -19.93 4.65 -8.14
C GLU A 479 -18.79 4.38 -9.13
N LYS A 480 -17.67 3.79 -8.67
CA LYS A 480 -16.59 3.35 -9.57
C LYS A 480 -17.04 2.29 -10.55
N ASP A 481 -17.77 1.29 -10.08
CA ASP A 481 -18.24 0.19 -10.94
C ASP A 481 -19.12 0.72 -12.07
N ILE A 482 -20.08 1.61 -11.74
CA ILE A 482 -20.96 2.30 -12.69
C ILE A 482 -20.16 3.20 -13.64
N LEU A 483 -19.16 3.91 -13.12
CA LEU A 483 -18.30 4.76 -13.94
C LEU A 483 -17.53 3.93 -14.97
N ILE A 484 -16.96 2.79 -14.57
CA ILE A 484 -16.24 1.91 -15.48
C ILE A 484 -17.18 1.38 -16.57
N ASP A 485 -18.40 0.95 -16.20
CA ASP A 485 -19.42 0.55 -17.16
C ASP A 485 -19.79 1.69 -18.12
N SER A 486 -19.89 2.92 -17.62
CA SER A 486 -20.20 4.08 -18.46
C SER A 486 -19.06 4.41 -19.44
N ILE A 487 -17.81 4.23 -19.02
CA ILE A 487 -16.63 4.39 -19.88
C ILE A 487 -16.66 3.31 -20.96
N GLU A 488 -16.92 2.06 -20.60
CA GLU A 488 -16.99 0.94 -21.55
C GLU A 488 -18.11 1.15 -22.59
N ASN A 489 -19.31 1.53 -22.15
CA ASN A 489 -20.45 1.81 -23.03
C ASN A 489 -20.24 3.07 -23.90
N GLY A 490 -19.53 4.07 -23.36
CA GLY A 490 -19.20 5.31 -24.08
C GLY A 490 -18.15 5.12 -25.18
N ILE A 491 -17.43 4.01 -25.17
CA ILE A 491 -16.36 3.68 -26.13
C ILE A 491 -16.91 3.05 -27.43
N ASN A 492 -18.23 3.00 -27.64
CA ASN A 492 -18.81 2.53 -28.91
C ASN A 492 -18.24 3.31 -30.11
N LEU A 493 -17.32 2.66 -30.83
CA LEU A 493 -16.65 3.15 -32.02
C LEU A 493 -17.68 3.09 -33.16
N ASN A 494 -18.26 4.25 -33.50
CA ASN A 494 -19.05 4.41 -34.72
C ASN A 494 -18.22 4.14 -35.98
#